data_AF-A0A379W3V5-F1
#
_entry.id   AF-A0A379W3V5-F1
#
_cell.length_a   1.000
_cell.length_b   1.000
_cell.length_c   1.000
_cell.angle_alpha   90.00
_cell.angle_beta   90.00
_cell.angle_gamma   90.00
#
_symmetry.space_group_name_H-M   'P 1'
#
loop_
_entity.id
_entity.type
_entity.pdbx_description
1 polymer ?
#
loop_
_entity_poly.entity_id
_entity_poly.type
_entity_poly.pdbx_seq_one_letter_code
_entity_poly.pdbx_strand_id
1 'polypeptide(L)'
;MITANTSVVYHLAAIVSSHAEDDFDLGWKVNLDLTRQLLEACRRQPQKIRFVFSSSLAVYGGTLPECVTDTTALTPRSSYGAQKAACELLVNDYTRKGYVDGLALRLPTICVRPGKPNRALLLLSARLFVNRCRARRPSARCRKVCGCGFPARRR
;
A
#
# COMPACT_ATOMS: atom_id res chain seq x y z
N MET A 1 -10.12 6.04 13.89
CA MET A 1 -9.21 6.74 14.82
C MET A 1 -7.96 5.90 15.00
N ILE A 2 -6.77 6.45 14.76
CA ILE A 2 -5.49 5.81 15.12
C ILE A 2 -5.30 6.02 16.63
N THR A 3 -5.07 4.92 17.36
CA THR A 3 -4.88 4.94 18.81
C THR A 3 -3.47 4.52 19.19
N ALA A 4 -3.06 4.77 20.43
CA ALA A 4 -1.76 4.36 20.97
C ALA A 4 -1.49 2.84 20.89
N ASN A 5 -2.53 2.01 20.72
CA ASN A 5 -2.39 0.56 20.56
C ASN A 5 -2.29 0.11 19.09
N THR A 6 -2.32 1.05 18.14
CA THR A 6 -2.24 0.76 16.71
C THR A 6 -0.80 0.43 16.35
N SER A 7 -0.57 -0.79 15.86
CA SER A 7 0.76 -1.26 15.43
C SER A 7 0.91 -1.25 13.91
N VAL A 8 -0.19 -1.47 13.18
CA VAL A 8 -0.21 -1.54 11.72
C VAL A 8 -1.42 -0.78 11.18
N VAL A 9 -1.20 -0.03 10.10
CA VAL A 9 -2.22 0.67 9.31
C VAL A 9 -2.14 0.14 7.88
N TYR A 10 -3.24 -0.43 7.39
CA TYR A 10 -3.40 -0.78 5.98
C TYR A 10 -4.19 0.34 5.30
N HIS A 11 -3.52 1.13 4.48
CA HIS A 11 -4.13 2.22 3.71
C HIS A 11 -4.51 1.72 2.32
N LEU A 12 -5.79 1.37 2.19
CA LEU A 12 -6.38 0.82 0.98
C LEU A 12 -7.38 1.77 0.30
N ALA A 13 -7.61 2.94 0.90
CA ALA A 13 -8.60 3.89 0.40
C ALA A 13 -8.02 4.70 -0.76
N ALA A 14 -8.70 4.65 -1.91
CA ALA A 14 -8.45 5.50 -3.06
C ALA A 14 -9.71 5.64 -3.92
N ILE A 15 -9.84 6.79 -4.59
CA ILE A 15 -10.78 6.95 -5.70
C ILE A 15 -10.18 6.26 -6.93
N VAL A 16 -10.99 5.43 -7.58
CA VAL A 16 -10.62 4.63 -8.76
C VAL A 16 -10.38 5.50 -9.99
N SER A 17 -9.63 4.96 -10.95
CA SER A 17 -9.04 5.72 -12.06
C SER A 17 -10.03 6.54 -12.89
N SER A 18 -11.21 6.03 -13.23
CA SER A 18 -12.18 6.79 -14.04
C SER A 18 -12.67 8.05 -13.33
N HIS A 19 -13.04 7.94 -12.06
CA HIS A 19 -13.47 9.11 -11.27
C HIS A 19 -12.33 10.09 -10.99
N ALA A 20 -11.10 9.62 -10.88
CA ALA A 20 -9.94 10.50 -10.65
C ALA A 20 -9.51 11.28 -11.91
N GLU A 21 -9.89 10.81 -13.10
CA GLU A 21 -9.75 11.57 -14.35
C GLU A 21 -10.93 12.52 -14.57
N ASP A 22 -12.16 12.07 -14.27
CA ASP A 22 -13.38 12.88 -14.44
C ASP A 22 -13.41 14.07 -13.45
N ASP A 23 -12.93 13.88 -12.22
CA ASP A 23 -12.80 14.92 -11.20
C ASP A 23 -11.36 14.95 -10.64
N PHE A 24 -10.52 15.72 -11.33
CA PHE A 24 -9.10 15.85 -11.04
C PHE A 24 -8.82 16.34 -9.61
N ASP A 25 -9.53 17.39 -9.17
CA ASP A 25 -9.32 18.01 -7.86
C ASP A 25 -9.73 17.08 -6.72
N LEU A 26 -10.87 16.39 -6.88
CA LEU A 26 -11.30 15.38 -5.92
C LEU A 26 -10.30 14.21 -5.87
N GLY A 27 -9.77 13.79 -7.02
CA GLY A 27 -8.74 12.76 -7.12
C GLY A 27 -7.52 13.10 -6.27
N TRP A 28 -6.95 14.30 -6.39
CA TRP A 28 -5.81 14.73 -5.59
C TRP A 28 -6.15 14.87 -4.11
N LYS A 29 -7.28 15.49 -3.79
CA LYS A 29 -7.73 15.67 -2.41
C LYS A 29 -7.90 14.33 -1.68
N VAL A 30 -8.46 13.32 -2.35
CA VAL A 30 -8.70 12.03 -1.71
C VAL A 30 -7.49 11.11 -1.79
N ASN A 31 -6.82 11.01 -2.93
CA ASN A 31 -5.73 10.06 -3.08
C ASN A 31 -4.43 10.54 -2.42
N LEU A 32 -4.11 11.84 -2.52
CA LEU A 32 -2.90 12.40 -1.93
C LEU A 32 -3.15 12.99 -0.53
N ASP A 33 -4.05 13.97 -0.39
CA ASP A 33 -4.14 14.73 0.88
C ASP A 33 -4.61 13.86 2.04
N LEU A 34 -5.54 12.94 1.80
CA LEU A 34 -5.97 11.98 2.83
C LEU A 34 -4.82 11.04 3.23
N THR A 35 -4.00 10.59 2.27
CA THR A 35 -2.81 9.77 2.54
C THR A 35 -1.81 10.53 3.41
N ARG A 36 -1.56 11.80 3.08
CA ARG A 36 -0.70 12.68 3.86
C ARG A 36 -1.23 12.90 5.28
N GLN A 37 -2.52 13.16 5.43
CA GLN A 37 -3.16 13.32 6.74
C GLN A 37 -3.04 12.06 7.60
N LEU A 38 -3.18 10.87 6.98
CA LEU A 38 -3.04 9.61 7.69
C LEU A 38 -1.60 9.34 8.12
N LEU A 39 -0.62 9.66 7.28
CA LEU A 39 0.80 9.60 7.62
C LEU A 39 1.15 10.56 8.76
N GLU A 40 0.61 11.78 8.74
CA GLU A 40 0.76 12.73 9.86
C GLU A 40 0.13 12.21 11.15
N ALA A 41 -1.04 11.58 11.07
CA ALA A 41 -1.69 10.98 12.22
C ALA A 41 -0.86 9.80 12.80
N CYS A 42 -0.20 9.01 11.95
CA CYS A 42 0.76 7.99 12.36
C CYS A 42 2.02 8.60 13.00
N ARG A 43 2.57 9.67 12.41
CA ARG A 43 3.78 10.36 12.91
C ARG A 43 3.60 10.93 14.33
N ARG A 44 2.38 11.32 14.70
CA ARG A 44 2.06 11.87 16.03
C ARG A 44 1.90 10.80 17.11
N GLN A 45 1.97 9.52 16.76
CA GLN A 45 1.85 8.44 17.75
C GLN A 45 3.17 8.25 18.50
N PRO A 46 3.13 7.85 19.78
CA PRO A 46 4.35 7.64 20.57
C PRO A 46 5.14 6.41 20.10
N GLN A 47 4.48 5.44 19.46
CA GLN A 47 5.10 4.27 18.86
C GLN A 47 5.19 4.37 17.34
N LYS A 48 6.24 3.78 16.76
CA LYS A 48 6.39 3.65 15.31
C LYS A 48 5.33 2.70 14.75
N ILE A 49 4.48 3.21 13.86
CA ILE A 49 3.44 2.43 13.20
C ILE A 49 3.95 1.88 11.87
N ARG A 50 3.63 0.61 11.58
CA ARG A 50 3.80 0.05 10.24
C ARG A 50 2.70 0.54 9.32
N PHE A 51 3.08 1.23 8.24
CA PHE A 51 2.14 1.81 7.29
C PHE A 51 2.22 1.06 5.95
N VAL A 52 1.20 0.26 5.65
CA VAL A 52 1.12 -0.51 4.40
C VAL A 52 0.22 0.23 3.42
N PHE A 53 0.80 0.74 2.35
CA PHE A 53 0.10 1.48 1.30
C PHE A 53 -0.20 0.58 0.11
N SER A 54 -1.46 0.55 -0.34
CA SER A 54 -1.81 -0.07 -1.62
C SER A 54 -1.57 0.92 -2.77
N SER A 55 -0.44 0.72 -3.44
CA SER A 55 -0.17 1.32 -4.74
C SER A 55 -0.73 0.45 -5.87
N SER A 56 -0.42 0.78 -7.12
CA SER A 56 -0.93 0.14 -8.32
C SER A 56 0.14 0.10 -9.40
N LEU A 57 0.07 -0.87 -10.32
CA LEU A 57 0.89 -0.85 -11.53
C LEU A 57 0.66 0.39 -12.42
N ALA A 58 -0.41 1.15 -12.18
CA ALA A 58 -0.67 2.43 -12.85
C ALA A 58 0.41 3.52 -12.60
N VAL A 59 1.31 3.31 -11.63
CA VAL A 59 2.49 4.18 -11.42
C VAL A 59 3.52 4.06 -12.55
N TYR A 60 3.46 2.98 -13.32
CA TYR A 60 4.30 2.76 -14.49
C TYR A 60 3.56 3.19 -15.76
N GLY A 61 4.33 3.53 -16.79
CA GLY A 61 3.80 3.85 -18.11
C GLY A 61 4.89 4.20 -19.12
N GLY A 62 4.49 4.45 -20.36
CA GLY A 62 5.45 4.67 -21.46
C GLY A 62 6.22 3.40 -21.82
N THR A 63 7.44 3.56 -22.30
CA THR A 63 8.32 2.44 -22.68
C THR A 63 8.95 1.83 -21.43
N LEU A 64 8.53 0.62 -21.09
CA LEU A 64 9.06 -0.14 -19.95
C LEU A 64 10.10 -1.17 -20.42
N PRO A 65 11.09 -1.50 -19.57
CA PRO A 65 11.99 -2.62 -19.83
C PRO A 65 11.23 -3.94 -19.82
N GLU A 66 11.82 -5.00 -20.40
CA GLU A 66 11.23 -6.34 -20.45
C GLU A 66 10.90 -6.89 -19.05
N CYS A 67 11.74 -6.59 -18.06
CA CYS A 67 11.51 -6.92 -16.66
C CYS A 67 11.40 -5.64 -15.83
N VAL A 68 10.24 -5.44 -15.22
CA VAL A 68 9.98 -4.31 -14.31
C VAL A 68 10.39 -4.70 -12.89
N THR A 69 11.34 -3.98 -12.34
CA THR A 69 11.81 -4.12 -10.94
C THR A 69 11.32 -2.97 -10.07
N ASP A 70 11.48 -3.08 -8.75
CA ASP A 70 11.11 -2.03 -7.80
C ASP A 70 11.86 -0.71 -8.02
N THR A 71 13.04 -0.76 -8.65
CA THR A 71 13.89 0.39 -9.00
C THR A 71 13.52 1.03 -10.34
N THR A 72 12.54 0.47 -11.07
CA THR A 72 12.07 1.04 -12.33
C THR A 72 11.46 2.41 -12.08
N ALA A 73 11.82 3.38 -12.92
CA ALA A 73 11.31 4.75 -12.80
C ALA A 73 9.78 4.78 -12.92
N LEU A 74 9.16 5.65 -12.13
CA LEU A 74 7.71 5.86 -12.14
C LEU A 74 7.37 6.88 -13.23
N THR A 75 6.66 6.43 -14.25
CA THR A 75 6.29 7.21 -15.44
C THR A 75 4.78 7.10 -15.73
N PRO A 76 3.92 7.48 -14.76
CA PRO A 76 2.48 7.29 -14.89
C PRO A 76 1.90 8.07 -16.07
N ARG A 77 0.86 7.50 -16.69
CA ARG A 77 0.14 8.09 -17.84
C ARG A 77 -1.32 8.46 -17.52
N SER A 78 -1.68 8.43 -16.24
CA SER A 78 -3.00 8.80 -15.71
C SER A 78 -2.86 9.63 -14.44
N SER A 79 -3.84 10.47 -14.14
CA SER A 79 -4.00 11.23 -12.91
C SER A 79 -3.98 10.29 -11.69
N TYR A 80 -4.69 9.17 -11.76
CA TYR A 80 -4.65 8.13 -10.72
C TYR A 80 -3.25 7.55 -10.51
N GLY A 81 -2.54 7.23 -11.60
CA GLY A 81 -1.16 6.76 -11.55
C GLY A 81 -0.21 7.78 -10.93
N ALA A 82 -0.34 9.05 -11.31
CA ALA A 82 0.43 10.17 -10.77
C ALA A 82 0.19 10.34 -9.27
N GLN A 83 -1.07 10.30 -8.84
CA GLN A 83 -1.45 10.38 -7.43
C GLN A 83 -0.86 9.22 -6.61
N LYS A 84 -0.91 7.98 -7.13
CA LYS A 84 -0.30 6.82 -6.46
C LYS A 84 1.22 6.93 -6.39
N ALA A 85 1.88 7.37 -7.46
CA ALA A 85 3.32 7.58 -7.48
C ALA A 85 3.75 8.66 -6.46
N ALA A 86 3.02 9.77 -6.39
CA ALA A 86 3.24 10.82 -5.39
C ALA A 86 3.11 10.28 -3.95
N CYS A 87 2.11 9.42 -3.70
CA CYS A 87 1.95 8.77 -2.40
C CYS A 87 3.10 7.80 -2.07
N GLU A 88 3.63 7.05 -3.04
CA GLU A 88 4.80 6.18 -2.81
C GLU A 88 6.01 6.98 -2.35
N LEU A 89 6.29 8.11 -3.03
CA LEU A 89 7.38 9.01 -2.66
C LEU A 89 7.17 9.59 -1.26
N LEU A 90 5.93 9.96 -0.91
CA LEU A 90 5.59 10.46 0.41
C LEU A 90 5.81 9.40 1.50
N VAL A 91 5.33 8.17 1.29
CA VAL A 91 5.55 7.05 2.24
C VAL A 91 7.04 6.76 2.40
N ASN A 92 7.80 6.79 1.31
CA ASN A 92 9.25 6.59 1.35
C ASN A 92 9.94 7.67 2.18
N ASP A 93 9.60 8.96 1.99
CA ASP A 93 10.21 10.04 2.76
C ASP A 93 9.89 9.96 4.27
N TYR A 94 8.65 9.64 4.62
CA TYR A 94 8.25 9.43 6.02
C TYR A 94 8.98 8.24 6.65
N THR A 95 9.23 7.18 5.87
CA THR A 95 9.98 6.01 6.31
C THR A 95 11.45 6.32 6.51
N ARG A 96 12.07 7.02 5.55
CA ARG A 96 13.46 7.49 5.59
C ARG A 96 13.73 8.41 6.79
N LYS A 97 12.78 9.28 7.12
CA LYS A 97 12.83 10.14 8.32
C LYS A 97 12.55 9.40 9.63
N GLY A 98 12.16 8.13 9.56
CA GLY A 98 11.87 7.30 10.72
C GLY A 98 10.52 7.58 11.38
N TYR A 99 9.62 8.32 10.74
CA TYR A 99 8.29 8.63 11.28
C TYR A 99 7.36 7.41 11.28
N VAL A 100 7.49 6.57 10.26
CA VAL A 100 6.71 5.32 10.11
C VAL A 100 7.62 4.20 9.63
N ASP A 101 7.14 2.96 9.73
CA ASP A 101 7.70 1.81 9.01
C ASP A 101 6.84 1.55 7.77
N GLY A 102 7.16 2.24 6.66
CA GLY A 102 6.34 2.25 5.46
C GLY A 102 6.65 1.13 4.48
N LEU A 103 5.60 0.58 3.89
CA LEU A 103 5.66 -0.43 2.83
C LEU A 103 4.65 -0.08 1.74
N ALA A 104 5.11 0.14 0.52
CA ALA A 104 4.23 0.35 -0.63
C ALA A 104 4.12 -0.94 -1.45
N LEU A 105 2.89 -1.40 -1.71
CA LEU A 105 2.61 -2.59 -2.50
C LEU A 105 1.98 -2.18 -3.83
N ARG A 106 2.69 -2.40 -4.94
CA ARG A 106 2.18 -2.15 -6.30
C ARG A 106 1.28 -3.31 -6.72
N LEU A 107 -0.02 -3.17 -6.46
CA LEU A 107 -0.96 -4.25 -6.74
C LEU A 107 -1.20 -4.38 -8.26
N PRO A 108 -1.18 -5.62 -8.80
CA PRO A 108 -1.61 -5.87 -10.18
C PRO A 108 -3.12 -5.67 -10.31
N THR A 109 -3.59 -5.57 -11.55
CA THR A 109 -5.03 -5.53 -11.84
C THR A 109 -5.70 -6.75 -11.22
N ILE A 110 -6.61 -6.52 -10.27
CA ILE A 110 -7.38 -7.59 -9.65
C ILE A 110 -8.46 -8.00 -10.65
N CYS A 111 -8.17 -9.03 -11.44
CA CYS A 111 -9.16 -9.67 -12.29
C CYS A 111 -10.12 -10.47 -11.43
N VAL A 112 -11.34 -9.94 -11.22
CA VAL A 112 -12.42 -10.68 -10.57
C VAL A 112 -13.05 -11.65 -11.59
N ARG A 113 -13.31 -12.89 -11.16
CA ARG A 113 -14.03 -13.91 -11.95
C ARG A 113 -15.32 -13.30 -12.55
N PRO A 114 -15.67 -13.58 -13.83
CA PRO A 114 -16.76 -12.88 -14.50
C PRO A 114 -18.09 -13.02 -13.76
N GLY A 115 -18.68 -11.87 -13.44
CA GLY A 115 -20.05 -11.67 -12.98
C GLY A 115 -20.57 -10.35 -13.56
N LYS A 116 -21.82 -9.95 -13.28
CA LYS A 116 -22.43 -8.73 -13.84
C LYS A 116 -21.48 -7.52 -13.75
N PRO A 117 -21.27 -6.77 -14.85
CA PRO A 117 -20.36 -5.63 -14.84
C PRO A 117 -20.95 -4.50 -13.98
N ASN A 118 -20.46 -4.39 -12.75
CA ASN A 118 -20.74 -3.21 -11.93
C ASN A 118 -19.84 -2.07 -12.43
N ARG A 119 -20.46 -0.99 -12.91
CA ARG A 119 -19.82 0.33 -13.12
C ARG A 119 -19.22 0.93 -11.85
N ALA A 120 -19.47 0.32 -10.70
CA ALA A 120 -18.80 0.56 -9.45
C ALA A 120 -18.02 -0.70 -9.07
N LEU A 121 -16.71 -0.75 -9.31
CA LEU A 121 -15.88 -1.61 -8.47
C LEU A 121 -15.96 -0.99 -7.06
N LEU A 122 -16.86 -1.60 -6.32
CA LEU A 122 -17.43 -1.21 -5.05
C LEU A 122 -16.34 -0.84 -4.05
N LEU A 123 -16.46 0.35 -3.48
CA LEU A 123 -16.04 0.74 -2.14
C LEU A 123 -15.24 -0.35 -1.40
N LEU A 124 -13.92 -0.31 -1.51
CA LEU A 124 -13.13 -0.83 -0.42
C LEU A 124 -13.29 0.17 0.72
N SER A 125 -14.35 -0.04 1.51
CA SER A 125 -14.57 0.65 2.77
C SER A 125 -13.22 0.73 3.49
N ALA A 126 -12.80 1.92 3.91
CA ALA A 126 -11.62 2.14 4.71
C ALA A 126 -11.74 1.42 6.06
N ARG A 127 -11.66 0.09 6.06
CA ARG A 127 -11.37 -0.70 7.23
C ARG A 127 -9.88 -0.54 7.43
N LEU A 128 -9.52 0.44 8.26
CA LEU A 128 -8.31 0.39 9.06
C LEU A 128 -8.31 -0.96 9.77
N PHE A 129 -7.72 -1.98 9.15
CA PHE A 129 -7.58 -3.28 9.77
C PHE A 129 -6.41 -3.21 10.74
N VAL A 130 -6.67 -2.67 11.93
CA VAL A 130 -5.69 -2.64 13.02
C VAL A 130 -5.60 -4.05 13.58
N ASN A 131 -4.69 -4.84 13.04
CA ASN A 131 -4.44 -6.19 13.53
C ASN A 131 -3.66 -6.11 14.85
N ARG A 132 -4.25 -6.64 15.93
CA ARG A 132 -3.56 -6.82 17.22
C ARG A 132 -2.68 -8.08 17.13
N CYS A 133 -1.52 -7.97 16.49
CA CYS A 133 -0.56 -9.08 16.45
C CYS A 133 0.10 -9.27 17.83
N ARG A 134 -0.53 -10.07 18.70
CA ARG A 134 0.19 -10.71 19.81
C ARG A 134 1.12 -11.75 19.20
N ALA A 135 2.42 -11.52 19.27
CA ALA A 135 3.44 -12.48 18.90
C ALA A 135 3.25 -13.78 19.72
N ARG A 136 2.53 -14.76 19.16
CA ARG A 136 2.57 -16.15 19.62
C ARG A 136 3.63 -16.86 18.78
N ARG A 137 4.61 -17.43 19.49
CA ARG A 137 5.74 -18.20 18.95
C ARG A 137 5.27 -19.13 17.81
N PRO A 138 6.01 -19.23 16.70
CA PRO A 138 5.63 -20.11 15.60
C PRO A 138 5.64 -21.57 16.08
N SER A 139 4.49 -22.24 15.96
CA SER A 139 4.39 -23.67 16.20
C SER A 139 5.01 -24.45 15.04
N ALA A 140 5.57 -25.62 15.34
CA ALA A 140 6.40 -26.45 14.46
C ALA A 140 5.73 -26.94 13.15
N ARG A 141 4.46 -26.57 12.90
CA ARG A 141 3.69 -27.02 11.73
C ARG A 141 3.95 -26.21 10.45
N CYS A 142 4.55 -25.02 10.56
CA CYS A 142 4.79 -24.13 9.42
C CYS A 142 6.07 -24.46 8.61
N ARG A 143 6.83 -25.49 8.98
CA ARG A 143 8.07 -25.88 8.27
C ARG A 143 7.86 -26.71 6.99
N LYS A 144 6.66 -27.22 6.73
CA LYS A 144 6.41 -28.13 5.58
C LYS A 144 5.93 -27.45 4.29
N VAL A 145 5.58 -26.16 4.30
CA VAL A 145 4.99 -25.48 3.12
C VAL A 145 6.02 -24.65 2.35
N CYS A 146 7.05 -24.12 3.01
CA CYS A 146 8.12 -23.41 2.34
C CYS A 146 9.32 -24.35 2.20
N GLY A 147 9.53 -24.92 1.02
CA GLY A 147 10.69 -25.74 0.65
C GLY A 147 12.00 -24.96 0.60
N CYS A 148 12.29 -24.15 1.63
CA CYS A 148 13.48 -23.35 1.75
C CYS A 148 14.43 -24.07 2.72
N GLY A 149 15.32 -24.89 2.16
CA GLY A 149 16.46 -25.43 2.90
C GLY A 149 17.44 -24.30 3.23
N PHE A 150 17.43 -23.83 4.48
CA PHE A 150 18.51 -23.01 5.02
C PHE A 150 19.49 -23.91 5.80
N PRO A 151 20.82 -23.77 5.62
CA PRO A 151 21.78 -24.61 6.30
C PRO A 151 21.80 -24.29 7.79
N ALA A 152 21.76 -25.34 8.61
CA ALA A 152 21.88 -25.24 10.06
C ALA A 152 23.29 -24.74 10.43
N ARG A 153 23.41 -23.53 10.98
CA ARG A 153 24.62 -23.13 11.71
C ARG A 153 24.74 -24.01 12.96
N ARG A 154 25.79 -24.83 13.02
CA ARG A 154 26.24 -25.49 14.24
C ARG A 154 26.77 -24.42 15.21
N ARG A 155 26.53 -24.68 16.49
CA ARG A 155 27.03 -23.90 17.63
C ARG A 155 28.55 -23.82 17.64
#